data_AF-M9RMQ1-F1
#
_entry.id   AF-M9RMQ1-F1
#
_cell.length_a   1.000
_cell.length_b   1.000
_cell.length_c   1.000
_cell.angle_alpha   90.00
_cell.angle_beta   90.00
_cell.angle_gamma   90.00
#
_symmetry.space_group_name_H-M   'P 1'
#
loop_
_entity.id
_entity.type
_entity.pdbx_description
1 polymer ?
#
loop_
_entity_poly.entity_id
_entity_poly.type
_entity_poly.pdbx_seq_one_letter_code
_entity_poly.pdbx_strand_id
1 'polypeptide(L)'
;MVKHEKPAASASKKDACDTIHRLGRELHAALFPEEYDHMYDSVTEAKDRLRGINPMNAEYVEKTNALRTQLINVEPDAFTDGTLAWVLEKLRQGDEAELREIMASRAREALEAKHRRERARQHLQTPSWLDQRIDGMLSGETFTNDGQDRTDPHVIAFRVLGELYTVNLYGNNKLEFFRQIRRLLAGRSEAEYQDLYRHVMNEWMDVYDY
;
A
#
# COMPACT_ATOMS: atom_id res chain seq x y z
N MET A 1 33.25 59.34 -8.73
CA MET A 1 32.70 57.97 -8.86
C MET A 1 32.43 57.43 -7.47
N VAL A 2 31.18 57.49 -7.02
CA VAL A 2 30.75 56.88 -5.75
C VAL A 2 30.67 55.38 -5.98
N LYS A 3 31.50 54.61 -5.28
CA LYS A 3 31.46 53.14 -5.30
C LYS A 3 30.18 52.72 -4.59
N HIS A 4 29.23 52.16 -5.35
CA HIS A 4 28.09 51.46 -4.79
C HIS A 4 28.56 50.13 -4.19
N GLU A 5 28.80 50.10 -2.89
CA GLU A 5 28.85 48.85 -2.13
C GLU A 5 27.43 48.29 -1.99
N LYS A 6 27.22 47.10 -2.56
CA LYS A 6 25.97 46.34 -2.47
C LYS A 6 25.97 45.59 -1.13
N PRO A 7 24.94 45.69 -0.27
CA PRO A 7 25.05 45.27 1.12
C PRO A 7 24.91 43.75 1.29
N ALA A 8 25.87 43.16 2.01
CA ALA A 8 25.94 41.74 2.40
C ALA A 8 24.69 41.23 3.18
N ALA A 9 23.91 42.13 3.79
CA ALA A 9 22.65 41.81 4.46
C ALA A 9 21.55 41.28 3.50
N SER A 10 21.67 41.54 2.19
CA SER A 10 20.72 41.04 1.18
C SER A 10 20.96 39.57 0.79
N ALA A 11 22.19 39.07 0.92
CA ALA A 11 22.53 37.68 0.61
C ALA A 11 22.03 36.71 1.69
N SER A 12 22.29 37.04 2.98
CA SER A 12 21.87 36.21 4.12
C SER A 12 20.34 36.05 4.23
N LYS A 13 19.56 37.09 3.89
CA LYS A 13 18.08 36.99 3.85
C LYS A 13 17.57 36.14 2.69
N LYS A 14 18.30 36.11 1.56
CA LYS A 14 17.94 35.30 0.40
C LYS A 14 18.15 33.81 0.69
N ASP A 15 19.28 33.45 1.29
CA ASP A 15 19.62 32.06 1.63
C ASP A 15 18.63 31.46 2.66
N ALA A 16 18.20 32.26 3.65
CA ALA A 16 17.19 31.85 4.61
C ALA A 16 15.81 31.64 3.98
N CYS A 17 15.41 32.53 3.06
CA CYS A 17 14.15 32.43 2.32
C CYS A 17 14.14 31.16 1.43
N ASP A 18 15.23 30.91 0.71
CA ASP A 18 15.38 29.75 -0.17
C ASP A 18 15.37 28.42 0.63
N THR A 19 15.89 28.43 1.85
CA THR A 19 15.87 27.27 2.76
C THR A 19 14.46 26.98 3.26
N ILE A 20 13.72 27.99 3.72
CA ILE A 20 12.33 27.85 4.16
C ILE A 20 11.45 27.36 3.00
N HIS A 21 11.63 27.90 1.80
CA HIS A 21 10.86 27.47 0.64
C HIS A 21 11.12 26.02 0.25
N ARG A 22 12.38 25.55 0.35
CA ARG A 22 12.71 24.14 0.08
C ARG A 22 12.08 23.20 1.09
N LEU A 23 12.24 23.51 2.38
CA LEU A 23 11.65 22.73 3.46
C LEU A 23 10.12 22.74 3.39
N GLY A 24 9.52 23.89 3.06
CA GLY A 24 8.08 24.01 2.87
C GLY A 24 7.55 23.10 1.77
N ARG A 25 8.26 22.98 0.64
CA ARG A 25 7.88 22.04 -0.43
C ARG A 25 7.98 20.59 0.00
N GLU A 26 9.02 20.23 0.76
CA GLU A 26 9.20 18.88 1.28
C GLU A 26 8.06 18.49 2.23
N LEU A 27 7.78 19.34 3.23
CA LEU A 27 6.72 19.11 4.20
C LEU A 27 5.34 19.14 3.53
N HIS A 28 5.13 20.01 2.54
CA HIS A 28 3.89 20.06 1.78
C HIS A 28 3.63 18.75 1.01
N ALA A 29 4.63 18.25 0.29
CA ALA A 29 4.51 16.97 -0.44
C ALA A 29 4.23 15.79 0.50
N ALA A 30 4.74 15.84 1.73
CA ALA A 30 4.49 14.79 2.72
C ALA A 30 3.14 14.93 3.44
N LEU A 31 2.63 16.15 3.64
CA LEU A 31 1.35 16.42 4.29
C LEU A 31 0.14 16.31 3.34
N PHE A 32 0.34 16.63 2.06
CA PHE A 32 -0.67 16.66 1.00
C PHE A 32 -0.19 15.91 -0.26
N PRO A 33 0.18 14.62 -0.15
CA PRO A 33 0.68 13.84 -1.29
C PRO A 33 -0.31 13.80 -2.45
N GLU A 34 -1.60 13.84 -2.18
CA GLU A 34 -2.68 13.79 -3.17
C GLU A 34 -2.67 14.96 -4.16
N GLU A 35 -2.07 16.09 -3.80
CA GLU A 35 -1.94 17.24 -4.71
C GLU A 35 -0.94 16.97 -5.83
N TYR A 36 -0.14 15.92 -5.70
CA TYR A 36 0.85 15.47 -6.67
C TYR A 36 0.44 14.17 -7.38
N ASP A 37 -0.70 13.55 -7.02
CA ASP A 37 -1.17 12.30 -7.64
C ASP A 37 -1.36 12.45 -9.16
N HIS A 38 -1.74 13.65 -9.61
CA HIS A 38 -1.99 13.92 -11.03
C HIS A 38 -0.76 13.78 -11.94
N MET A 39 0.44 13.78 -11.36
CA MET A 39 1.70 13.60 -12.08
C MET A 39 1.87 12.16 -12.61
N TYR A 40 1.04 11.22 -12.13
CA TYR A 40 1.07 9.82 -12.51
C TYR A 40 -0.14 9.37 -13.34
N ASP A 41 -0.98 10.31 -13.79
CA ASP A 41 -2.16 9.96 -14.55
C ASP A 41 -1.80 9.35 -15.91
N SER A 42 -2.53 8.29 -16.23
CA SER A 42 -2.53 7.70 -17.56
C SER A 42 -3.09 8.68 -18.61
N VAL A 43 -2.74 8.45 -19.88
CA VAL A 43 -3.29 9.21 -21.02
C VAL A 43 -4.83 9.15 -21.06
N THR A 44 -5.43 8.08 -20.53
CA THR A 44 -6.89 7.90 -20.45
C THR A 44 -7.50 8.84 -19.40
N GLU A 45 -6.94 8.89 -18.19
CA GLU A 45 -7.40 9.78 -17.10
C GLU A 45 -7.28 11.26 -17.48
N ALA A 46 -6.23 11.63 -18.23
CA ALA A 46 -6.08 12.98 -18.77
C ALA A 46 -7.21 13.34 -19.77
N LYS A 47 -7.61 12.40 -20.63
CA LYS A 47 -8.72 12.59 -21.58
C LYS A 47 -10.08 12.64 -20.90
N ASP A 48 -10.28 11.89 -19.84
CA ASP A 48 -11.52 11.90 -19.09
C ASP A 48 -11.70 13.23 -18.33
N ARG A 49 -10.63 13.80 -17.76
CA ARG A 49 -10.66 15.17 -17.21
C ARG A 49 -10.92 16.25 -18.26
N LEU A 50 -10.38 16.12 -19.47
CA LEU A 50 -10.72 17.01 -20.59
C LEU A 50 -12.21 16.95 -20.96
N ARG A 51 -12.90 15.84 -20.64
CA ARG A 51 -14.35 15.66 -20.82
C ARG A 51 -15.16 16.06 -19.57
N GLY A 52 -14.51 16.60 -18.53
CA GLY A 52 -15.14 16.95 -17.27
C GLY A 52 -15.49 15.76 -16.37
N ILE A 53 -15.00 14.57 -16.68
CA ILE A 53 -15.17 13.37 -15.85
C ILE A 53 -13.98 13.34 -14.88
N ASN A 54 -14.25 13.42 -13.58
CA ASN A 54 -13.21 13.22 -12.58
C ASN A 54 -12.96 11.71 -12.44
N PRO A 55 -11.77 11.19 -12.83
CA PRO A 55 -11.46 9.77 -12.71
C PRO A 55 -11.23 9.34 -11.25
N MET A 56 -11.10 10.29 -10.32
CA MET A 56 -10.92 9.98 -8.90
C MET A 56 -12.21 9.45 -8.27
N ASN A 57 -12.06 8.44 -7.41
CA ASN A 57 -13.13 7.95 -6.57
C ASN A 57 -13.71 9.10 -5.70
N ALA A 58 -15.03 9.30 -5.73
CA ALA A 58 -15.72 10.32 -4.95
C ALA A 58 -15.45 10.20 -3.44
N GLU A 59 -15.39 8.97 -2.89
CA GLU A 59 -15.06 8.73 -1.48
C GLU A 59 -13.64 9.20 -1.14
N TYR A 60 -12.71 9.07 -2.08
CA TYR A 60 -11.33 9.55 -1.90
C TYR A 60 -11.29 11.08 -1.89
N VAL A 61 -12.02 11.73 -2.80
CA VAL A 61 -12.15 13.20 -2.85
C VAL A 61 -12.76 13.74 -1.55
N GLU A 62 -13.86 13.15 -1.07
CA GLU A 62 -14.51 13.57 0.18
C GLU A 62 -13.59 13.42 1.39
N LYS A 63 -12.87 12.28 1.49
CA LYS A 63 -11.90 12.05 2.56
C LYS A 63 -10.80 13.10 2.56
N THR A 64 -10.25 13.41 1.39
CA THR A 64 -9.21 14.45 1.22
C THR A 64 -9.75 15.84 1.59
N ASN A 65 -10.95 16.18 1.15
CA ASN A 65 -11.55 17.47 1.46
C ASN A 65 -11.81 17.63 2.97
N ALA A 66 -12.35 16.60 3.63
CA ALA A 66 -12.51 16.61 5.08
C ALA A 66 -11.17 16.82 5.81
N LEU A 67 -10.09 16.26 5.28
CA LEU A 67 -8.73 16.40 5.82
C LEU A 67 -8.19 17.83 5.68
N ARG A 68 -8.39 18.46 4.52
CA ARG A 68 -8.03 19.87 4.29
C ARG A 68 -8.80 20.80 5.21
N THR A 69 -10.10 20.56 5.41
CA THR A 69 -10.94 21.32 6.35
C THR A 69 -10.42 21.18 7.78
N GLN A 70 -10.04 19.98 8.22
CA GLN A 70 -9.53 19.75 9.58
C GLN A 70 -8.19 20.46 9.84
N LEU A 71 -7.29 20.51 8.85
CA LEU A 71 -5.97 21.10 9.04
C LEU A 71 -5.92 22.61 8.84
N ILE A 72 -6.57 23.11 7.79
CA ILE A 72 -6.32 24.47 7.26
C ILE A 72 -7.59 25.31 7.33
N ASN A 73 -8.75 24.71 7.64
CA ASN A 73 -10.04 25.40 7.64
C ASN A 73 -10.33 26.09 6.28
N VAL A 74 -9.89 25.44 5.20
CA VAL A 74 -10.00 25.94 3.82
C VAL A 74 -11.25 25.34 3.16
N GLU A 75 -11.93 26.14 2.34
CA GLU A 75 -13.09 25.69 1.58
C GLU A 75 -12.72 24.59 0.57
N PRO A 76 -13.62 23.62 0.28
CA PRO A 76 -13.32 22.43 -0.52
C PRO A 76 -12.77 22.68 -1.94
N ASP A 77 -12.97 23.89 -2.49
CA ASP A 77 -12.63 24.26 -3.87
C ASP A 77 -11.40 25.18 -4.00
N ALA A 78 -10.68 25.47 -2.90
CA ALA A 78 -9.51 26.31 -2.97
C ALA A 78 -8.33 25.57 -3.64
N PHE A 79 -7.84 26.13 -4.75
CA PHE A 79 -6.64 25.68 -5.47
C PHE A 79 -5.43 25.45 -4.53
N THR A 80 -4.54 24.54 -4.94
CA THR A 80 -3.27 24.08 -4.30
C THR A 80 -2.34 25.16 -3.74
N ASP A 81 -2.56 26.43 -4.09
CA ASP A 81 -1.77 27.53 -3.54
C ASP A 81 -2.08 27.79 -2.05
N GLY A 82 -3.26 27.38 -1.55
CA GLY A 82 -3.65 27.57 -0.16
C GLY A 82 -2.91 26.68 0.84
N THR A 83 -2.68 25.42 0.49
CA THR A 83 -2.03 24.39 1.32
C THR A 83 -0.53 24.65 1.46
N LEU A 84 0.16 24.95 0.36
CA LEU A 84 1.58 25.32 0.39
C LEU A 84 1.81 26.65 1.11
N ALA A 85 0.95 27.64 0.88
CA ALA A 85 1.05 28.92 1.60
C ALA A 85 0.89 28.73 3.11
N TRP A 86 -0.03 27.87 3.55
CA TRP A 86 -0.20 27.53 4.96
C TRP A 86 1.03 26.86 5.56
N VAL A 87 1.64 25.88 4.88
CA VAL A 87 2.88 25.23 5.34
C VAL A 87 4.01 26.26 5.47
N LEU A 88 4.17 27.15 4.48
CA LEU A 88 5.18 28.19 4.51
C LEU A 88 4.95 29.17 5.66
N GLU A 89 3.70 29.56 5.93
CA GLU A 89 3.38 30.43 7.05
C GLU A 89 3.69 29.76 8.40
N LYS A 90 3.35 28.48 8.56
CA LYS A 90 3.70 27.70 9.74
C LYS A 90 5.21 27.62 9.97
N LEU A 91 5.99 27.42 8.91
CA LEU A 91 7.46 27.47 8.99
C LEU A 91 7.99 28.86 9.36
N ARG A 92 7.36 29.94 8.90
CA ARG A 92 7.73 31.32 9.28
C ARG A 92 7.42 31.61 10.75
N GLN A 93 6.41 30.97 11.30
CA GLN A 93 6.04 31.05 12.72
C GLN A 93 6.91 30.15 13.62
N GLY A 94 7.71 29.25 13.03
CA GLY A 94 8.58 28.32 13.76
C GLY A 94 7.90 27.01 14.16
N ASP A 95 6.71 26.72 13.63
CA ASP A 95 5.87 25.57 13.97
C ASP A 95 6.28 24.28 13.23
N GLU A 96 7.55 24.13 12.84
CA GLU A 96 8.03 22.93 12.13
C GLU A 96 7.76 21.65 12.93
N ALA A 97 7.94 21.70 14.26
CA ALA A 97 7.69 20.57 15.14
C ALA A 97 6.22 20.13 15.12
N GLU A 98 5.29 21.08 15.03
CA GLU A 98 3.85 20.80 14.92
C GLU A 98 3.55 20.08 13.60
N LEU A 99 4.09 20.58 12.49
CA LEU A 99 3.94 19.96 11.17
C LEU A 99 4.44 18.51 11.16
N ARG A 100 5.60 18.26 11.77
CA ARG A 100 6.18 16.91 11.88
C ARG A 100 5.35 15.99 12.79
N GLU A 101 4.77 16.51 13.88
CA GLU A 101 3.91 15.71 14.75
C GLU A 101 2.61 15.31 14.04
N ILE A 102 2.02 16.21 13.23
CA ILE A 102 0.87 15.88 12.39
C ILE A 102 1.21 14.72 11.45
N MET A 103 2.37 14.77 10.78
CA MET A 103 2.84 13.69 9.90
C MET A 103 3.03 12.38 10.68
N ALA A 104 3.67 12.43 11.85
CA ALA A 104 3.91 11.26 12.68
C ALA A 104 2.60 10.62 13.18
N SER A 105 1.62 11.42 13.61
CA SER A 105 0.30 10.93 14.01
C SER A 105 -0.40 10.19 12.88
N ARG A 106 -0.39 10.76 11.67
CA ARG A 106 -0.98 10.13 10.49
C ARG A 106 -0.32 8.81 10.13
N ALA A 107 1.01 8.76 10.19
CA ALA A 107 1.75 7.53 9.94
C ALA A 107 1.35 6.43 10.96
N ARG A 108 1.20 6.79 12.24
CA ARG A 108 0.72 5.87 13.29
C ARG A 108 -0.72 5.41 13.01
N GLU A 109 -1.64 6.32 12.70
CA GLU A 109 -3.05 5.99 12.40
C GLU A 109 -3.17 5.07 11.17
N ALA A 110 -2.39 5.33 10.12
CA ALA A 110 -2.34 4.49 8.93
C ALA A 110 -1.84 3.08 9.25
N LEU A 111 -0.79 2.99 10.08
CA LEU A 111 -0.27 1.72 10.56
C LEU A 111 -1.31 0.98 11.42
N GLU A 112 -1.96 1.66 12.36
CA GLU A 112 -3.02 1.08 13.19
C GLU A 112 -4.21 0.61 12.35
N ALA A 113 -4.63 1.38 11.34
CA ALA A 113 -5.68 0.99 10.42
C ALA A 113 -5.29 -0.27 9.64
N LYS A 114 -4.04 -0.37 9.18
CA LYS A 114 -3.50 -1.60 8.55
C LYS A 114 -3.54 -2.78 9.53
N HIS A 115 -3.10 -2.59 10.78
CA HIS A 115 -3.13 -3.62 11.81
C HIS A 115 -4.57 -4.04 12.18
N ARG A 116 -5.53 -3.09 12.20
CA ARG A 116 -6.96 -3.40 12.41
C ARG A 116 -7.52 -4.23 11.27
N ARG A 117 -7.23 -3.86 10.02
CA ARG A 117 -7.64 -4.64 8.83
C ARG A 117 -7.04 -6.04 8.86
N GLU A 118 -5.76 -6.15 9.20
CA GLU A 118 -5.08 -7.44 9.30
C GLU A 118 -5.67 -8.31 10.41
N ARG A 119 -5.94 -7.73 11.59
CA ARG A 119 -6.63 -8.46 12.67
C ARG A 119 -8.04 -8.90 12.26
N ALA A 120 -8.81 -8.03 11.59
CA ALA A 120 -10.13 -8.37 11.10
C ALA A 120 -10.07 -9.51 10.07
N ARG A 121 -9.10 -9.47 9.15
CA ARG A 121 -8.81 -10.56 8.22
C ARG A 121 -8.53 -11.86 8.98
N GLN A 122 -7.63 -11.84 9.96
CA GLN A 122 -7.30 -13.03 10.77
C GLN A 122 -8.50 -13.59 11.53
N HIS A 123 -9.39 -12.75 12.06
CA HIS A 123 -10.61 -13.20 12.73
C HIS A 123 -11.58 -13.92 11.78
N LEU A 124 -11.58 -13.59 10.49
CA LEU A 124 -12.40 -14.24 9.48
C LEU A 124 -11.77 -15.55 8.96
N GLN A 125 -10.44 -15.68 9.06
CA GLN A 125 -9.68 -16.85 8.62
C GLN A 125 -9.72 -18.00 9.66
N THR A 126 -10.92 -18.51 9.90
CA THR A 126 -11.09 -19.75 10.69
C THR A 126 -10.54 -20.97 9.93
N PRO A 127 -10.17 -22.07 10.62
CA PRO A 127 -9.77 -23.31 9.94
C PRO A 127 -10.80 -23.79 8.91
N SER A 128 -12.10 -23.65 9.22
CA SER A 128 -13.19 -24.01 8.30
C SER A 128 -13.27 -23.08 7.09
N TRP A 129 -12.97 -21.79 7.23
CA TRP A 129 -12.93 -20.86 6.09
C TRP A 129 -11.80 -21.24 5.12
N LEU A 130 -10.63 -21.60 5.66
CA LEU A 130 -9.49 -21.98 4.83
C LEU A 130 -9.74 -23.31 4.12
N ASP A 131 -10.36 -24.27 4.80
CA ASP A 131 -10.78 -25.54 4.21
C ASP A 131 -11.73 -25.31 3.02
N GLN A 132 -12.78 -24.50 3.22
CA GLN A 132 -13.74 -24.15 2.16
C GLN A 132 -13.10 -23.41 0.99
N ARG A 133 -12.15 -22.50 1.27
CA ARG A 133 -11.43 -21.76 0.24
C ARG A 133 -10.59 -22.69 -0.62
N ILE A 134 -9.87 -23.61 0.01
CA ILE A 134 -9.03 -24.59 -0.69
C ILE A 134 -9.91 -25.56 -1.49
N ASP A 135 -11.03 -26.03 -0.93
CA ASP A 135 -11.96 -26.92 -1.62
C ASP A 135 -12.59 -26.24 -2.84
N GLY A 136 -12.98 -24.97 -2.69
CA GLY A 136 -13.51 -24.16 -3.78
C GLY A 136 -12.48 -23.92 -4.88
N MET A 137 -11.23 -23.63 -4.52
CA MET A 137 -10.12 -23.48 -5.47
C MET A 137 -9.82 -24.79 -6.21
N LEU A 138 -9.81 -25.93 -5.52
CA LEU A 138 -9.59 -27.24 -6.15
C LEU A 138 -10.80 -27.76 -6.95
N SER A 139 -12.00 -27.22 -6.70
CA SER A 139 -13.20 -27.54 -7.47
C SER A 139 -13.42 -26.59 -8.66
N GLY A 140 -12.66 -25.49 -8.75
CA GLY A 140 -12.80 -24.48 -9.78
C GLY A 140 -12.39 -24.96 -11.18
N GLU A 141 -12.71 -24.15 -12.19
CA GLU A 141 -12.39 -24.40 -13.60
C GLU A 141 -10.97 -23.93 -13.99
N THR A 142 -10.17 -23.44 -13.03
CA THR A 142 -8.84 -22.88 -13.27
C THR A 142 -7.74 -23.93 -13.49
N PHE A 143 -8.11 -25.19 -13.76
CA PHE A 143 -7.14 -26.23 -14.10
C PHE A 143 -6.81 -26.16 -15.59
N THR A 144 -5.54 -26.32 -15.92
CA THR A 144 -5.08 -26.24 -17.31
C THR A 144 -5.41 -27.54 -18.06
N ASN A 145 -5.43 -28.68 -17.35
CA ASN A 145 -5.91 -29.96 -17.84
C ASN A 145 -6.97 -30.56 -16.88
N ASP A 146 -8.24 -30.43 -17.23
CA ASP A 146 -9.43 -30.74 -16.41
C ASP A 146 -9.55 -32.16 -15.82
N GLY A 147 -8.70 -33.11 -16.21
CA GLY A 147 -8.76 -34.51 -15.79
C GLY A 147 -7.62 -34.99 -14.89
N GLN A 148 -6.36 -34.80 -15.30
CA GLN A 148 -5.20 -35.33 -14.55
C GLN A 148 -4.81 -34.42 -13.37
N ASP A 149 -4.87 -33.11 -13.57
CA ASP A 149 -4.42 -32.12 -12.59
C ASP A 149 -5.21 -32.17 -11.27
N ARG A 150 -6.48 -32.60 -11.33
CA ARG A 150 -7.38 -32.68 -10.16
C ARG A 150 -7.11 -33.88 -9.26
N THR A 151 -6.32 -34.84 -9.72
CA THR A 151 -5.99 -36.05 -8.96
C THR A 151 -4.50 -36.20 -8.70
N ASP A 152 -3.66 -35.42 -9.39
CA ASP A 152 -2.22 -35.44 -9.21
C ASP A 152 -1.84 -34.83 -7.84
N PRO A 153 -1.20 -35.61 -6.96
CA PRO A 153 -0.72 -35.14 -5.65
C PRO A 153 0.19 -33.92 -5.72
N HIS A 154 1.04 -33.81 -6.74
CA HIS A 154 1.98 -32.69 -6.87
C HIS A 154 1.25 -31.42 -7.28
N VAL A 155 0.29 -31.52 -8.20
CA VAL A 155 -0.53 -30.38 -8.63
C VAL A 155 -1.41 -29.87 -7.50
N ILE A 156 -2.06 -30.79 -6.76
CA ILE A 156 -2.84 -30.44 -5.56
C ILE A 156 -1.95 -29.76 -4.53
N ALA A 157 -0.76 -30.32 -4.26
CA ALA A 157 0.18 -29.76 -3.30
C ALA A 157 0.66 -28.36 -3.72
N PHE A 158 0.98 -28.15 -5.00
CA PHE A 158 1.37 -26.85 -5.53
C PHE A 158 0.28 -25.80 -5.37
N ARG A 159 -0.95 -26.14 -5.75
CA ARG A 159 -2.12 -25.26 -5.62
C ARG A 159 -2.42 -24.90 -4.16
N VAL A 160 -2.35 -25.87 -3.25
CA VAL A 160 -2.52 -25.64 -1.81
C VAL A 160 -1.45 -24.67 -1.30
N LEU A 161 -0.17 -24.88 -1.65
CA LEU A 161 0.89 -23.98 -1.20
C LEU A 161 0.67 -22.56 -1.72
N GLY A 162 0.29 -22.40 -2.99
CA GLY A 162 0.04 -21.08 -3.56
C GLY A 162 -1.15 -20.33 -2.95
N GLU A 163 -2.23 -21.04 -2.62
CA GLU A 163 -3.33 -20.43 -1.85
C GLU A 163 -2.87 -20.04 -0.45
N LEU A 164 -2.04 -20.84 0.21
CA LEU A 164 -1.51 -20.49 1.53
C LEU A 164 -0.64 -19.23 1.49
N TYR A 165 0.18 -19.03 0.45
CA TYR A 165 0.92 -17.78 0.28
C TYR A 165 0.03 -16.58 -0.09
N THR A 166 -1.07 -16.80 -0.80
CA THR A 166 -2.08 -15.76 -1.05
C THR A 166 -2.78 -15.33 0.25
N VAL A 167 -3.04 -16.29 1.12
CA VAL A 167 -3.70 -16.10 2.42
C VAL A 167 -2.73 -15.57 3.49
N ASN A 168 -1.45 -15.92 3.42
CA ASN A 168 -0.44 -15.61 4.42
C ASN A 168 0.96 -15.52 3.78
N LEU A 169 1.24 -14.37 3.16
CA LEU A 169 2.43 -14.17 2.33
C LEU A 169 3.76 -14.31 3.10
N TYR A 170 3.79 -13.91 4.37
CA TYR A 170 5.02 -13.86 5.18
C TYR A 170 5.04 -14.85 6.35
N GLY A 171 3.99 -15.65 6.52
CA GLY A 171 3.89 -16.56 7.65
C GLY A 171 4.39 -17.97 7.36
N ASN A 172 4.57 -18.73 8.43
CA ASN A 172 4.95 -20.15 8.33
C ASN A 172 3.77 -20.99 7.84
N ASN A 173 3.70 -21.20 6.54
CA ASN A 173 2.64 -21.99 5.90
C ASN A 173 2.87 -23.50 5.99
N LYS A 174 4.03 -23.97 6.47
CA LYS A 174 4.39 -25.40 6.50
C LYS A 174 3.41 -26.25 7.31
N LEU A 175 3.04 -25.79 8.51
CA LEU A 175 2.12 -26.54 9.38
C LEU A 175 0.74 -26.68 8.72
N GLU A 176 0.24 -25.58 8.18
CA GLU A 176 -1.07 -25.53 7.54
C GLU A 176 -1.08 -26.32 6.22
N PHE A 177 0.01 -26.26 5.45
CA PHE A 177 0.23 -27.10 4.29
C PHE A 177 0.05 -28.57 4.66
N PHE A 178 0.75 -29.08 5.68
CA PHE A 178 0.59 -30.48 6.07
C PHE A 178 -0.80 -30.81 6.59
N ARG A 179 -1.48 -29.88 7.27
CA ARG A 179 -2.88 -30.08 7.69
C ARG A 179 -3.77 -30.29 6.47
N GLN A 180 -3.64 -29.42 5.46
CA GLN A 180 -4.45 -29.46 4.24
C GLN A 180 -4.14 -30.68 3.39
N ILE A 181 -2.87 -31.00 3.19
CA ILE A 181 -2.46 -32.14 2.38
C ILE A 181 -2.90 -33.46 3.02
N ARG A 182 -2.84 -33.61 4.34
CA ARG A 182 -3.39 -34.80 5.02
C ARG A 182 -4.91 -34.91 4.89
N ARG A 183 -5.61 -33.76 4.88
CA ARG A 183 -7.07 -33.70 4.68
C ARG A 183 -7.46 -34.14 3.26
N LEU A 184 -6.72 -33.67 2.25
CA LEU A 184 -7.04 -33.87 0.84
C LEU A 184 -6.51 -35.19 0.27
N LEU A 185 -5.32 -35.62 0.70
CA LEU A 185 -4.59 -36.78 0.17
C LEU A 185 -4.40 -37.86 1.26
N ALA A 186 -5.52 -38.29 1.84
CA ALA A 186 -5.53 -39.26 2.92
C ALA A 186 -4.89 -40.62 2.52
N GLY A 187 -4.32 -41.32 3.51
CA GLY A 187 -3.76 -42.67 3.33
C GLY A 187 -2.29 -42.73 2.92
N ARG A 188 -1.59 -41.59 2.82
CA ARG A 188 -0.15 -41.52 2.56
C ARG A 188 0.68 -41.55 3.84
N SER A 189 1.92 -42.01 3.70
CA SER A 189 2.93 -42.00 4.75
C SER A 189 3.48 -40.59 5.00
N GLU A 190 4.09 -40.39 6.18
CA GLU A 190 4.71 -39.10 6.51
C GLU A 190 5.86 -38.76 5.54
N ALA A 191 6.61 -39.75 5.06
CA ALA A 191 7.68 -39.56 4.08
C ALA A 191 7.13 -38.99 2.76
N GLU A 192 6.01 -39.52 2.26
CA GLU A 192 5.38 -39.02 1.04
C GLU A 192 4.89 -37.58 1.19
N TYR A 193 4.34 -37.19 2.35
CA TYR A 193 3.96 -35.80 2.58
C TYR A 193 5.18 -34.87 2.59
N GLN A 194 6.28 -35.29 3.22
CA GLN A 194 7.53 -34.50 3.24
C GLN A 194 8.12 -34.36 1.83
N ASP A 195 8.03 -35.39 1.01
CA ASP A 195 8.52 -35.36 -0.38
C ASP A 195 7.66 -34.44 -1.26
N LEU A 196 6.32 -34.46 -1.10
CA LEU A 196 5.43 -33.50 -1.75
C LEU A 196 5.76 -32.06 -1.36
N TYR A 197 5.95 -31.80 -0.07
CA TYR A 197 6.33 -30.47 0.40
C TYR A 197 7.66 -30.02 -0.21
N ARG A 198 8.67 -30.90 -0.22
CA ARG A 198 9.99 -30.58 -0.78
C ARG A 198 9.91 -30.29 -2.28
N HIS A 199 9.20 -31.13 -3.03
CA HIS A 199 9.03 -30.96 -4.46
C HIS A 199 8.37 -29.61 -4.78
N VAL A 200 7.23 -29.33 -4.15
CA VAL A 200 6.50 -28.09 -4.40
C VAL A 200 7.29 -26.86 -3.97
N MET A 201 8.02 -26.91 -2.84
CA MET A 201 8.88 -25.80 -2.43
C MET A 201 9.98 -25.52 -3.45
N ASN A 202 10.57 -26.56 -4.04
CA ASN A 202 11.57 -26.39 -5.09
C ASN A 202 10.96 -25.75 -6.33
N GLU A 203 9.82 -26.26 -6.81
CA GLU A 203 9.13 -25.65 -7.96
C GLU A 203 8.69 -24.20 -7.69
N TRP A 204 8.23 -23.92 -6.47
CA TRP A 204 7.84 -22.57 -6.07
C TRP A 204 9.02 -21.61 -6.06
N MET A 205 10.20 -22.04 -5.59
CA MET A 205 11.43 -21.26 -5.65
C MET A 205 11.90 -21.05 -7.09
N ASP A 206 11.80 -22.07 -7.94
CA ASP A 206 12.20 -21.98 -9.36
C ASP A 206 11.29 -21.02 -10.15
N VAL A 207 10.00 -20.93 -9.82
CA VAL A 207 9.03 -20.05 -10.50
C VAL A 207 9.10 -18.60 -10.02
N TYR A 208 9.39 -18.37 -8.73
CA TYR A 208 9.33 -17.05 -8.11
C TYR A 208 10.71 -16.46 -7.72
N ASP A 209 11.81 -17.12 -8.11
CA ASP A 209 13.20 -16.64 -8.09
C ASP A 209 13.60 -15.98 -6.76
N TYR A 210 13.44 -16.74 -5.67
CA TYR A 210 13.80 -16.36 -4.30
C TYR A 210 15.21 -16.82 -3.89
#